data_AF-A0A6P3ZPH6-F1
#
_entry.id   AF-A0A6P3ZPH6-F1
#
_cell.length_a   1.000
_cell.length_b   1.000
_cell.length_c   1.000
_cell.angle_alpha   90.00
_cell.angle_beta   90.00
_cell.angle_gamma   90.00
#
_symmetry.space_group_name_H-M   'P 1'
#
loop_
_entity.id
_entity.type
_entity.pdbx_description
1 polymer ?
#
loop_
_entity_poly.entity_id
_entity_poly.type
_entity_poly.pdbx_seq_one_letter_code
_entity_poly.pdbx_strand_id
1 'polypeptide(L)'
;MVSKFTKKTPPKSIKDCRNNRGRHRRRSPVKKAAIRASSAVLTTINKSLYTCHRRLIKIFSKLARIGSPNRNKGYKILTKTKESENKYRPDFEIPSSIRRTLVFDNNNGLPPMMSPERRTVFLDLDETLVHSMPDPPPERFDFVVRPVIDGEILNYYVLKRPGVDEFLEALGAKYELVVFTAGLKEYASLVLDRLDRKRVIAHRLYRDSCKEVDGRFVKDLSELGRDLKRVVIVDDNPNSYMLQPCNAVPVRPFVDDLEDRELTNLVSFFKGSDHFDDMRDAVKHYFARGDIDQLLVTSEL
;
A
#
# COMPACT_ATOMS: atom_id res chain seq x y z
N MET A 1 17.87 39.58 -98.33
CA MET A 1 17.17 38.35 -97.91
C MET A 1 15.74 38.71 -97.55
N VAL A 2 14.78 37.81 -97.76
CA VAL A 2 13.35 38.12 -97.84
C VAL A 2 12.57 37.34 -96.77
N SER A 3 11.59 38.00 -96.13
CA SER A 3 10.40 37.39 -95.49
C SER A 3 10.59 36.59 -94.17
N LYS A 4 9.71 36.61 -93.16
CA LYS A 4 8.61 37.51 -92.71
C LYS A 4 8.04 36.95 -91.38
N PHE A 5 7.44 37.81 -90.54
CA PHE A 5 6.39 37.51 -89.52
C PHE A 5 6.76 36.55 -88.36
N THR A 6 6.14 36.58 -87.16
CA THR A 6 4.91 37.23 -86.62
C THR A 6 5.18 37.95 -85.28
N LYS A 7 4.78 39.22 -85.10
CA LYS A 7 3.56 39.69 -84.38
C LYS A 7 3.29 39.14 -82.97
N LYS A 8 3.37 40.02 -81.95
CA LYS A 8 2.22 40.64 -81.24
C LYS A 8 2.66 41.78 -80.30
N THR A 9 1.81 42.81 -80.13
CA THR A 9 2.01 43.99 -79.26
C THR A 9 0.74 44.22 -78.36
N PRO A 10 0.44 45.41 -77.75
CA PRO A 10 0.21 45.61 -76.29
C PRO A 10 -1.31 45.93 -75.97
N PRO A 11 -1.78 46.59 -74.86
CA PRO A 11 -1.11 47.30 -73.76
C PRO A 11 -1.74 47.14 -72.34
N LYS A 12 -1.76 48.23 -71.52
CA LYS A 12 -2.27 48.39 -70.14
C LYS A 12 -3.78 48.72 -70.06
N SER A 13 -4.45 48.42 -68.92
CA SER A 13 -5.51 49.20 -68.24
C SER A 13 -5.87 48.47 -66.92
N ILE A 14 -5.93 49.01 -65.68
CA ILE A 14 -6.58 50.20 -65.08
C ILE A 14 -8.11 50.07 -64.91
N LYS A 15 -8.58 50.31 -63.67
CA LYS A 15 -9.99 50.41 -63.15
C LYS A 15 -10.81 49.09 -63.06
N ASP A 16 -11.78 48.90 -62.14
CA ASP A 16 -12.30 49.78 -61.07
C ASP A 16 -12.96 49.00 -59.87
N CYS A 17 -13.38 49.78 -58.87
CA CYS A 17 -13.97 49.46 -57.56
C CYS A 17 -15.22 48.54 -57.42
N ARG A 18 -15.44 48.09 -56.15
CA ARG A 18 -16.72 47.83 -55.39
C ARG A 18 -17.50 46.49 -55.46
N ASN A 19 -17.73 45.93 -54.25
CA ASN A 19 -18.97 45.33 -53.66
C ASN A 19 -20.12 44.90 -54.61
N ASN A 20 -20.77 43.72 -54.48
CA ASN A 20 -21.66 43.36 -53.34
C ASN A 20 -22.33 41.95 -53.50
N ARG A 21 -22.60 41.27 -52.37
CA ARG A 21 -23.82 40.48 -51.99
C ARG A 21 -24.48 39.41 -52.91
N GLY A 22 -24.74 38.23 -52.30
CA GLY A 22 -25.95 37.38 -52.47
C GLY A 22 -26.12 36.42 -51.27
N ARG A 23 -27.10 36.59 -50.36
CA ARG A 23 -28.52 36.11 -50.36
C ARG A 23 -28.65 34.56 -50.33
N HIS A 24 -28.94 33.95 -49.17
CA HIS A 24 -30.28 33.45 -48.69
C HIS A 24 -30.80 32.17 -49.43
N ARG A 25 -31.44 31.15 -48.81
CA ARG A 25 -32.21 31.07 -47.53
C ARG A 25 -32.48 29.59 -47.07
N ARG A 26 -32.55 29.35 -45.74
CA ARG A 26 -33.39 28.35 -44.98
C ARG A 26 -33.30 26.82 -45.23
N ARG A 27 -33.17 26.04 -44.13
CA ARG A 27 -34.26 25.25 -43.45
C ARG A 27 -33.82 24.67 -42.08
N SER A 28 -34.78 24.44 -41.19
CA SER A 28 -34.73 23.79 -39.85
C SER A 28 -36.21 23.54 -39.39
N PRO A 29 -36.57 22.96 -38.22
CA PRO A 29 -35.84 22.23 -37.14
C PRO A 29 -36.52 20.91 -36.63
N VAL A 30 -35.85 20.04 -35.83
CA VAL A 30 -36.51 19.04 -34.93
C VAL A 30 -35.77 18.89 -33.57
N LYS A 31 -36.53 18.52 -32.53
CA LYS A 31 -36.38 18.75 -31.07
C LYS A 31 -35.51 17.75 -30.26
N LYS A 32 -34.82 18.32 -29.24
CA LYS A 32 -34.71 17.95 -27.79
C LYS A 32 -34.48 16.49 -27.29
N ALA A 33 -33.40 16.35 -26.50
CA ALA A 33 -33.33 15.89 -25.08
C ALA A 33 -32.63 14.56 -24.68
N ALA A 34 -31.59 14.73 -23.83
CA ALA A 34 -31.33 14.03 -22.54
C ALA A 34 -30.54 12.69 -22.44
N ILE A 35 -29.48 12.75 -21.59
CA ILE A 35 -28.97 11.74 -20.59
C ILE A 35 -27.81 10.75 -20.95
N ARG A 36 -26.72 10.90 -20.16
CA ARG A 36 -25.67 9.97 -19.66
C ARG A 36 -25.04 8.86 -20.53
N ALA A 37 -23.70 8.95 -20.68
CA ALA A 37 -22.62 7.97 -20.36
C ALA A 37 -21.29 8.49 -21.01
N SER A 38 -20.06 8.42 -20.49
CA SER A 38 -19.45 7.66 -19.38
C SER A 38 -18.30 8.42 -18.66
N SER A 39 -18.55 9.62 -18.10
CA SER A 39 -17.63 10.25 -17.11
C SER A 39 -17.46 9.40 -15.81
N ALA A 40 -18.26 8.34 -15.68
CA ALA A 40 -18.28 7.41 -14.55
C ALA A 40 -17.08 6.44 -14.48
N VAL A 41 -16.37 6.14 -15.58
CA VAL A 41 -15.32 5.10 -15.56
C VAL A 41 -14.07 5.56 -14.81
N LEU A 42 -13.51 6.72 -15.18
CA LEU A 42 -12.33 7.31 -14.51
C LEU A 42 -12.60 7.77 -13.06
N THR A 43 -13.86 8.00 -12.70
CA THR A 43 -14.25 8.35 -11.32
C THR A 43 -14.60 7.16 -10.44
N THR A 44 -14.71 5.94 -11.01
CA THR A 44 -14.99 4.71 -10.25
C THR A 44 -13.71 4.03 -9.76
N ILE A 45 -12.67 3.95 -10.61
CA ILE A 45 -11.36 3.35 -10.25
C ILE A 45 -10.74 4.06 -9.05
N ASN A 46 -10.71 5.40 -9.05
CA ASN A 46 -10.25 6.17 -7.90
C ASN A 46 -11.13 5.96 -6.65
N LYS A 47 -12.47 5.93 -6.79
CA LYS A 47 -13.37 5.84 -5.63
C LYS A 47 -13.23 4.52 -4.86
N SER A 48 -12.99 3.40 -5.56
CA SER A 48 -12.81 2.09 -4.93
C SER A 48 -11.60 2.07 -3.98
N LEU A 49 -10.43 2.50 -4.46
CA LEU A 49 -9.18 2.56 -3.69
C LEU A 49 -9.29 3.51 -2.48
N TYR A 50 -10.03 4.61 -2.59
CA TYR A 50 -10.27 5.50 -1.44
C TYR A 50 -11.24 4.93 -0.39
N THR A 51 -12.06 3.92 -0.70
CA THR A 51 -13.12 3.46 0.22
C THR A 51 -12.65 2.54 1.36
N CYS A 52 -11.67 1.67 1.16
CA CYS A 52 -11.14 0.82 2.24
C CYS A 52 -10.39 1.70 3.26
N HIS A 53 -9.39 2.45 2.78
CA HIS A 53 -8.58 3.35 3.61
C HIS A 53 -9.42 4.41 4.34
N ARG A 54 -10.48 4.96 3.72
CA ARG A 54 -11.39 5.90 4.41
C ARG A 54 -12.28 5.26 5.47
N ARG A 55 -12.53 3.95 5.52
CA ARG A 55 -13.36 3.37 6.61
C ARG A 55 -12.58 3.31 7.91
N LEU A 56 -11.34 2.84 7.86
CA LEU A 56 -10.39 2.94 8.96
C LEU A 56 -10.19 4.41 9.36
N ILE A 57 -9.79 5.28 8.41
CA ILE A 57 -9.54 6.70 8.71
C ILE A 57 -10.80 7.45 9.21
N LYS A 58 -12.03 7.12 8.78
CA LYS A 58 -13.25 7.81 9.26
C LYS A 58 -13.66 7.45 10.69
N ILE A 59 -13.24 6.29 11.20
CA ILE A 59 -13.38 5.97 12.62
C ILE A 59 -12.38 6.86 13.38
N PHE A 60 -11.08 6.74 13.09
CA PHE A 60 -10.03 7.46 13.81
C PHE A 60 -10.08 9.00 13.69
N SER A 61 -10.44 9.55 12.53
CA SER A 61 -10.51 11.03 12.31
C SER A 61 -11.71 11.72 12.95
N LYS A 62 -12.71 10.97 13.43
CA LYS A 62 -13.78 11.51 14.28
C LYS A 62 -13.36 11.59 15.75
N LEU A 63 -12.50 10.68 16.20
CA LEU A 63 -12.10 10.56 17.60
C LEU A 63 -10.91 11.49 17.93
N ALA A 64 -10.02 11.75 16.97
CA ALA A 64 -8.92 12.73 17.07
C ALA A 64 -9.35 14.23 17.13
N ARG A 65 -10.62 14.57 17.38
CA ARG A 65 -11.12 15.96 17.41
C ARG A 65 -11.65 16.44 18.76
N ILE A 66 -11.46 15.69 19.84
CA ILE A 66 -11.88 16.10 21.19
C ILE A 66 -10.69 16.02 22.15
N GLY A 67 -10.05 17.17 22.38
CA GLY A 67 -9.17 17.39 23.53
C GLY A 67 -7.66 17.31 23.29
N SER A 68 -7.08 18.37 22.72
CA SER A 68 -5.67 18.72 22.99
C SER A 68 -5.60 19.75 24.13
N PRO A 69 -5.46 19.35 25.41
CA PRO A 69 -5.19 20.29 26.49
C PRO A 69 -3.71 20.72 26.42
N ASN A 70 -3.49 21.88 25.81
CA ASN A 70 -2.22 22.59 25.81
C ASN A 70 -1.72 22.80 27.25
N ARG A 71 -0.56 22.22 27.65
CA ARG A 71 -0.04 22.44 29.01
C ARG A 71 1.46 22.21 29.22
N ASN A 72 2.23 23.29 29.11
CA ASN A 72 3.46 23.47 29.89
C ASN A 72 3.11 23.48 31.40
N LYS A 73 3.73 22.58 32.18
CA LYS A 73 4.23 22.72 33.57
C LYS A 73 4.34 21.35 34.22
N GLY A 74 5.51 21.06 34.80
CA GLY A 74 5.87 19.73 35.32
C GLY A 74 5.08 19.29 36.56
N TYR A 75 5.24 18.01 36.89
CA TYR A 75 4.56 17.33 37.99
C TYR A 75 5.60 16.85 39.01
N LYS A 76 5.25 16.93 40.30
CA LYS A 76 6.12 16.48 41.40
C LYS A 76 6.11 14.94 41.51
N ILE A 77 7.25 14.38 41.89
CA ILE A 77 7.34 12.99 42.36
C ILE A 77 6.41 12.83 43.57
N LEU A 78 5.49 11.87 43.50
CA LEU A 78 4.66 11.45 44.63
C LEU A 78 5.12 10.08 45.13
N THR A 79 5.36 9.99 46.43
CA THR A 79 5.92 8.82 47.11
C THR A 79 4.89 7.73 47.32
N LYS A 80 5.31 6.50 47.01
CA LYS A 80 4.84 5.18 47.47
C LYS A 80 3.83 5.17 48.63
N THR A 81 2.66 4.58 48.39
CA THR A 81 1.77 4.03 49.43
C THR A 81 1.55 2.54 49.17
N LYS A 82 1.40 1.73 50.22
CA LYS A 82 1.27 0.27 50.13
C LYS A 82 -0.18 -0.20 49.97
N GLU A 83 -0.32 -1.35 49.30
CA GLU A 83 -1.25 -2.46 49.54
C GLU A 83 -2.72 -2.17 49.92
N SER A 84 -3.63 -2.63 49.07
CA SER A 84 -4.76 -3.45 49.52
C SER A 84 -5.09 -4.51 48.47
N GLU A 85 -5.27 -5.75 48.92
CA GLU A 85 -5.46 -6.92 48.06
C GLU A 85 -6.88 -6.97 47.47
N ASN A 86 -7.04 -7.56 46.29
CA ASN A 86 -8.23 -8.39 46.07
C ASN A 86 -7.96 -9.56 45.12
N LYS A 87 -8.51 -10.73 45.47
CA LYS A 87 -8.24 -12.02 44.82
C LYS A 87 -9.11 -12.19 43.58
N TYR A 88 -8.49 -12.52 42.44
CA TYR A 88 -9.05 -13.48 41.47
C TYR A 88 -7.90 -14.14 40.69
N ARG A 89 -7.80 -15.47 40.78
CA ARG A 89 -6.98 -16.30 39.88
C ARG A 89 -7.90 -16.97 38.86
N PRO A 90 -7.40 -17.18 37.64
CA PRO A 90 -7.38 -18.52 37.08
C PRO A 90 -5.94 -18.96 36.84
N ASP A 91 -5.62 -20.19 37.22
CA ASP A 91 -4.29 -20.76 37.01
C ASP A 91 -4.08 -21.04 35.52
N PHE A 92 -3.10 -20.36 34.93
CA PHE A 92 -2.52 -20.74 33.64
C PHE A 92 -1.00 -20.56 33.77
N GLU A 93 -0.26 -21.66 33.80
CA GLU A 93 1.19 -21.63 33.89
C GLU A 93 1.77 -21.02 32.62
N ILE A 94 2.23 -19.77 32.72
CA ILE A 94 2.95 -19.10 31.63
C ILE A 94 4.38 -19.67 31.60
N PRO A 95 4.83 -20.31 30.52
CA PRO A 95 6.22 -20.74 30.39
C PRO A 95 7.17 -19.56 30.57
N SER A 96 8.25 -19.77 31.32
CA SER A 96 9.14 -18.73 31.85
C SER A 96 10.08 -18.08 30.81
N SER A 97 9.58 -17.80 29.60
CA SER A 97 10.31 -17.18 28.49
C SER A 97 9.71 -15.85 28.01
N ILE A 98 8.58 -15.39 28.56
CA ILE A 98 8.09 -14.02 28.31
C ILE A 98 8.92 -13.02 29.11
N ARG A 99 9.88 -12.36 28.43
CA ARG A 99 9.93 -10.88 28.33
C ARG A 99 11.10 -10.39 27.48
N ARG A 100 10.76 -9.83 26.32
CA ARG A 100 10.91 -8.38 26.13
C ARG A 100 9.90 -7.89 25.09
N THR A 101 8.79 -7.35 25.57
CA THR A 101 8.17 -6.22 24.86
C THR A 101 9.21 -5.13 24.89
N LEU A 102 9.91 -4.92 23.77
CA LEU A 102 10.92 -3.89 23.68
C LEU A 102 10.22 -2.54 23.69
N VAL A 103 10.28 -1.89 24.85
CA VAL A 103 10.14 -0.43 24.92
C VAL A 103 11.35 0.12 24.17
N PHE A 104 11.11 0.97 23.17
CA PHE A 104 12.17 1.57 22.37
C PHE A 104 12.91 2.63 23.21
N ASP A 105 14.04 2.25 23.80
CA ASP A 105 14.94 3.17 24.50
C ASP A 105 15.67 4.09 23.49
N ASN A 106 15.01 5.18 23.09
CA ASN A 106 15.57 6.38 22.44
C ASN A 106 16.53 6.17 21.23
N ASN A 107 16.45 5.03 20.56
CA ASN A 107 17.26 4.71 19.38
C ASN A 107 16.35 4.02 18.36
N ASN A 108 15.97 4.73 17.30
CA ASN A 108 14.82 4.40 16.41
C ASN A 108 14.94 3.10 15.57
N GLY A 109 15.99 2.30 15.77
CA GLY A 109 16.26 1.10 14.97
C GLY A 109 15.65 -0.18 15.53
N LEU A 110 15.59 -1.21 14.68
CA LEU A 110 15.39 -2.58 15.13
C LEU A 110 16.59 -3.04 15.98
N PRO A 111 16.41 -4.03 16.89
CA PRO A 111 17.53 -4.65 17.60
C PRO A 111 18.63 -5.14 16.66
N PRO A 112 19.90 -5.21 17.12
CA PRO A 112 20.97 -5.84 16.36
C PRO A 112 20.62 -7.27 15.96
N MET A 113 20.91 -7.63 14.71
CA MET A 113 20.65 -8.98 14.20
C MET A 113 21.56 -10.00 14.89
N MET A 114 21.02 -11.17 15.25
CA MET A 114 21.83 -12.31 15.72
C MET A 114 22.73 -12.88 14.62
N SER A 115 22.31 -12.74 13.36
CA SER A 115 23.01 -13.16 12.15
C SER A 115 23.12 -11.96 11.20
N PRO A 116 24.21 -11.19 11.23
CA PRO A 116 24.43 -10.04 10.32
C PRO A 116 24.42 -10.42 8.84
N GLU A 117 24.66 -11.69 8.52
CA GLU A 117 24.61 -12.32 7.20
C GLU A 117 23.20 -12.73 6.76
N ARG A 118 22.18 -12.66 7.63
CA ARG A 118 20.78 -12.91 7.27
C ARG A 118 20.18 -11.69 6.56
N ARG A 119 19.33 -11.88 5.55
CA ARG A 119 18.64 -10.78 4.83
C ARG A 119 17.30 -10.48 5.52
N THR A 120 16.84 -9.23 5.46
CA THR A 120 15.60 -8.78 6.10
C THR A 120 14.50 -8.60 5.06
N VAL A 121 13.28 -9.07 5.36
CA VAL A 121 12.10 -8.84 4.53
C VAL A 121 11.04 -8.16 5.38
N PHE A 122 10.70 -6.95 4.99
CA PHE A 122 9.57 -6.20 5.51
C PHE A 122 8.30 -6.59 4.76
N LEU A 123 7.23 -6.90 5.49
CA LEU A 123 5.93 -7.28 4.94
C LEU A 123 4.87 -6.30 5.46
N ASP A 124 4.03 -5.74 4.61
CA ASP A 124 2.75 -5.16 5.09
C ASP A 124 1.77 -6.27 5.50
N LEU A 125 0.67 -5.89 6.13
CA LEU A 125 -0.34 -6.79 6.69
C LEU A 125 -1.66 -6.72 5.91
N ASP A 126 -2.38 -5.61 6.03
CA ASP A 126 -3.66 -5.39 5.37
C ASP A 126 -3.45 -5.25 3.86
N GLU A 127 -4.35 -5.80 3.05
CA GLU A 127 -4.27 -5.89 1.58
C GLU A 127 -3.00 -6.61 1.02
N THR A 128 -2.03 -6.99 1.86
CA THR A 128 -0.80 -7.70 1.45
C THR A 128 -0.78 -9.16 1.91
N LEU A 129 -1.06 -9.45 3.19
CA LEU A 129 -1.11 -10.82 3.76
C LEU A 129 -2.53 -11.26 4.15
N VAL A 130 -3.40 -10.31 4.48
CA VAL A 130 -4.81 -10.53 4.86
C VAL A 130 -5.68 -9.42 4.27
N HIS A 131 -6.99 -9.66 4.20
CA HIS A 131 -7.99 -8.62 3.97
C HIS A 131 -9.01 -8.64 5.11
N SER A 132 -9.35 -7.48 5.65
CA SER A 132 -10.19 -7.38 6.85
C SER A 132 -11.38 -6.43 6.67
N MET A 133 -12.57 -6.94 6.97
CA MET A 133 -13.81 -6.17 6.93
C MET A 133 -14.36 -5.94 8.35
N PRO A 134 -14.83 -4.72 8.68
CA PRO A 134 -15.59 -4.49 9.91
C PRO A 134 -17.03 -5.04 9.76
N ASP A 135 -17.84 -4.97 10.82
CA ASP A 135 -19.27 -5.26 10.76
C ASP A 135 -20.00 -4.54 9.59
N PRO A 136 -20.99 -5.19 8.93
CA PRO A 136 -21.50 -6.54 9.21
C PRO A 136 -20.56 -7.67 8.71
N PRO A 137 -20.70 -8.90 9.24
CA PRO A 137 -19.91 -10.05 8.78
C PRO A 137 -19.99 -10.26 7.25
N PRO A 138 -18.86 -10.50 6.56
CA PRO A 138 -18.86 -10.95 5.18
C PRO A 138 -19.27 -12.44 5.08
N GLU A 139 -19.57 -12.91 3.87
CA GLU A 139 -19.87 -14.34 3.60
C GLU A 139 -18.68 -15.25 3.97
N ARG A 140 -17.44 -14.76 3.82
CA ARG A 140 -16.20 -15.53 4.00
C ARG A 140 -15.19 -14.76 4.83
N PHE A 141 -14.63 -15.45 5.83
CA PHE A 141 -13.52 -15.02 6.67
C PHE A 141 -12.91 -16.27 7.35
N ASP A 142 -11.64 -16.20 7.72
CA ASP A 142 -10.95 -17.28 8.44
C ASP A 142 -11.07 -17.15 9.96
N PHE A 143 -11.02 -15.91 10.46
CA PHE A 143 -11.13 -15.63 11.89
C PHE A 143 -11.62 -14.21 12.18
N VAL A 144 -12.05 -13.98 13.43
CA VAL A 144 -12.45 -12.66 13.92
C VAL A 144 -11.43 -12.18 14.96
N VAL A 145 -11.08 -10.90 14.89
CA VAL A 145 -10.35 -10.16 15.93
C VAL A 145 -11.24 -9.05 16.50
N ARG A 146 -11.01 -8.69 17.77
CA ARG A 146 -11.82 -7.71 18.52
C ARG A 146 -10.93 -6.66 19.22
N PRO A 147 -10.31 -5.73 18.47
CA PRO A 147 -9.57 -4.62 19.05
C PRO A 147 -10.48 -3.71 19.88
N VAL A 148 -9.91 -3.18 20.97
CA VAL A 148 -10.45 -2.02 21.68
C VAL A 148 -9.81 -0.77 21.07
N ILE A 149 -10.62 0.11 20.49
CA ILE A 149 -10.19 1.32 19.79
C ILE A 149 -10.97 2.49 20.39
N ASP A 150 -10.26 3.46 20.96
CA ASP A 150 -10.84 4.65 21.60
C ASP A 150 -11.97 4.35 22.63
N GLY A 151 -11.89 3.17 23.27
CA GLY A 151 -12.87 2.66 24.24
C GLY A 151 -13.94 1.72 23.66
N GLU A 152 -14.10 1.68 22.34
CA GLU A 152 -15.09 0.84 21.65
C GLU A 152 -14.51 -0.51 21.23
N ILE A 153 -15.31 -1.58 21.34
CA ILE A 153 -14.94 -2.91 20.84
C ILE A 153 -15.47 -3.05 19.40
N LEU A 154 -14.56 -3.20 18.44
CA LEU A 154 -14.92 -3.38 17.03
C LEU A 154 -14.71 -4.84 16.62
N ASN A 155 -15.61 -5.46 15.84
CA ASN A 155 -15.32 -6.72 15.18
C ASN A 155 -14.62 -6.46 13.85
N TYR A 156 -13.54 -7.20 13.57
CA TYR A 156 -12.96 -7.32 12.24
C TYR A 156 -12.91 -8.79 11.83
N TYR A 157 -13.51 -9.08 10.68
CA TYR A 157 -13.56 -10.38 10.02
C TYR A 157 -12.39 -10.44 9.05
N VAL A 158 -11.44 -11.31 9.33
CA VAL A 158 -10.15 -11.41 8.64
C VAL A 158 -10.18 -12.59 7.69
N LEU A 159 -9.98 -12.33 6.41
CA LEU A 159 -9.72 -13.33 5.37
C LEU A 159 -8.21 -13.38 5.12
N LYS A 160 -7.63 -14.58 5.10
CA LYS A 160 -6.23 -14.81 4.77
C LYS A 160 -6.01 -14.78 3.27
N ARG A 161 -4.90 -14.21 2.82
CA ARG A 161 -4.47 -14.34 1.43
C ARG A 161 -4.08 -15.81 1.15
N PRO A 162 -4.46 -16.40 0.00
CA PRO A 162 -4.06 -17.77 -0.33
C PRO A 162 -2.55 -17.99 -0.23
N GLY A 163 -2.15 -19.08 0.43
CA GLY A 163 -0.74 -19.47 0.62
C GLY A 163 0.03 -18.69 1.71
N VAL A 164 -0.63 -17.89 2.55
CA VAL A 164 0.06 -17.05 3.56
C VAL A 164 0.80 -17.84 4.65
N ASP A 165 0.31 -19.00 5.06
CA ASP A 165 0.99 -19.81 6.10
C ASP A 165 2.30 -20.38 5.53
N GLU A 166 2.23 -20.95 4.32
CA GLU A 166 3.36 -21.52 3.59
C GLU A 166 4.38 -20.45 3.20
N PHE A 167 3.92 -19.26 2.82
CA PHE A 167 4.77 -18.10 2.53
C PHE A 167 5.54 -17.65 3.77
N LEU A 168 4.86 -17.44 4.91
CA LEU A 168 5.50 -17.03 6.15
C LEU A 168 6.50 -18.08 6.64
N GLU A 169 6.18 -19.37 6.57
CA GLU A 169 7.11 -20.45 6.95
C GLU A 169 8.33 -20.51 6.02
N ALA A 170 8.12 -20.50 4.70
CA ALA A 170 9.20 -20.62 3.71
C ALA A 170 10.19 -19.45 3.79
N LEU A 171 9.71 -18.21 3.98
CA LEU A 171 10.58 -17.07 4.21
C LEU A 171 11.16 -17.08 5.62
N GLY A 172 10.36 -17.40 6.63
CA GLY A 172 10.73 -17.40 8.05
C GLY A 172 11.88 -18.34 8.42
N ALA A 173 12.04 -19.43 7.67
CA ALA A 173 13.19 -20.33 7.78
C ALA A 173 14.54 -19.68 7.38
N LYS A 174 14.52 -18.57 6.64
CA LYS A 174 15.70 -18.03 5.92
C LYS A 174 15.93 -16.54 6.09
N TYR A 175 14.89 -15.73 6.05
CA TYR A 175 14.92 -14.26 6.15
C TYR A 175 14.51 -13.80 7.54
N GLU A 176 15.07 -12.70 8.01
CA GLU A 176 14.49 -11.98 9.15
C GLU A 176 13.17 -11.37 8.69
N LEU A 177 12.05 -11.95 9.12
CA LEU A 177 10.72 -11.41 8.81
C LEU A 177 10.35 -10.30 9.78
N VAL A 178 10.03 -9.13 9.24
CA VAL A 178 9.50 -8.00 9.99
C VAL A 178 8.16 -7.62 9.38
N VAL A 179 7.07 -7.72 10.14
CA VAL A 179 5.82 -7.08 9.68
C VAL A 179 5.93 -5.59 10.00
N PHE A 180 5.75 -4.75 8.99
CA PHE A 180 5.73 -3.30 9.12
C PHE A 180 4.46 -2.77 8.46
N THR A 181 3.47 -2.44 9.28
CA THR A 181 2.14 -2.02 8.81
C THR A 181 1.79 -0.60 9.19
N ALA A 182 1.05 0.09 8.32
CA ALA A 182 0.39 1.35 8.65
C ALA A 182 -0.91 1.15 9.48
N GLY A 183 -1.23 -0.10 9.87
CA GLY A 183 -2.31 -0.44 10.79
C GLY A 183 -2.01 -0.04 12.24
N LEU A 184 -3.08 0.13 13.04
CA LEU A 184 -2.95 0.33 14.49
C LEU A 184 -2.55 -0.97 15.19
N LYS A 185 -1.76 -0.83 16.26
CA LYS A 185 -1.23 -1.95 17.06
C LYS A 185 -2.35 -2.77 17.71
N GLU A 186 -3.39 -2.11 18.20
CA GLU A 186 -4.56 -2.68 18.87
C GLU A 186 -5.25 -3.74 17.98
N TYR A 187 -5.28 -3.48 16.67
CA TYR A 187 -5.83 -4.37 15.65
C TYR A 187 -4.77 -5.35 15.13
N ALA A 188 -3.64 -4.83 14.62
CA ALA A 188 -2.65 -5.62 13.90
C ALA A 188 -1.98 -6.68 14.78
N SER A 189 -1.78 -6.42 16.08
CA SER A 189 -1.24 -7.42 17.00
C SER A 189 -2.15 -8.66 17.11
N LEU A 190 -3.47 -8.46 17.23
CA LEU A 190 -4.46 -9.55 17.31
C LEU A 190 -4.53 -10.37 16.03
N VAL A 191 -4.36 -9.74 14.87
CA VAL A 191 -4.28 -10.43 13.58
C VAL A 191 -3.01 -11.29 13.51
N LEU A 192 -1.86 -10.70 13.84
CA LEU A 192 -0.57 -11.38 13.78
C LEU A 192 -0.46 -12.53 14.79
N ASP A 193 -1.11 -12.44 15.96
CA ASP A 193 -1.19 -13.54 16.94
C ASP A 193 -2.03 -14.73 16.46
N ARG A 194 -2.93 -14.53 15.48
CA ARG A 194 -3.72 -15.60 14.85
C ARG A 194 -3.07 -16.15 13.58
N LEU A 195 -2.34 -15.30 12.87
CA LEU A 195 -1.65 -15.62 11.61
C LEU A 195 -0.32 -16.35 11.87
N ASP A 196 0.58 -15.79 12.68
CA ASP A 196 1.92 -16.32 12.90
C ASP A 196 1.97 -17.40 14.00
N ARG A 197 1.31 -18.53 13.70
CA ARG A 197 1.24 -19.68 14.62
C ARG A 197 2.60 -20.34 14.87
N LYS A 198 3.53 -20.24 13.91
CA LYS A 198 4.89 -20.82 13.98
C LYS A 198 5.92 -19.85 14.57
N ARG A 199 5.54 -18.62 14.90
CA ARG A 199 6.39 -17.57 15.50
C ARG A 199 7.63 -17.25 14.66
N VAL A 200 7.44 -17.14 13.35
CA VAL A 200 8.50 -16.85 12.37
C VAL A 200 8.75 -15.36 12.17
N ILE A 201 7.83 -14.48 12.62
CA ILE A 201 8.00 -13.03 12.55
C ILE A 201 8.89 -12.57 13.70
N ALA A 202 10.08 -12.05 13.37
CA ALA A 202 11.06 -11.58 14.35
C ALA A 202 10.63 -10.27 15.01
N HIS A 203 10.10 -9.33 14.23
CA HIS A 203 9.69 -8.00 14.70
C HIS A 203 8.35 -7.55 14.10
N ARG A 204 7.64 -6.70 14.85
CA ARG A 204 6.34 -6.13 14.46
C ARG A 204 6.40 -4.61 14.67
N LEU A 205 6.33 -3.86 13.57
CA LEU A 205 6.28 -2.41 13.51
C LEU A 205 4.88 -1.99 13.06
N TYR A 206 4.32 -0.96 13.70
CA TYR A 206 2.94 -0.51 13.49
C TYR A 206 2.92 0.95 13.01
N ARG A 207 1.73 1.56 12.91
CA ARG A 207 1.57 2.97 12.49
C ARG A 207 2.45 3.96 13.25
N ASP A 208 2.71 3.71 14.53
CA ASP A 208 3.60 4.52 15.38
C ASP A 208 5.07 4.53 14.93
N SER A 209 5.44 3.56 14.10
CA SER A 209 6.77 3.39 13.51
C SER A 209 6.87 3.99 12.09
N CYS A 210 5.74 4.44 11.51
CA CYS A 210 5.72 5.12 10.21
C CYS A 210 6.05 6.62 10.35
N LYS A 211 6.72 7.17 9.34
CA LYS A 211 6.82 8.64 9.16
C LYS A 211 5.54 9.15 8.51
N GLU A 212 5.02 10.30 8.96
CA GLU A 212 3.94 11.00 8.26
C GLU A 212 4.53 12.00 7.28
N VAL A 213 4.26 11.81 5.98
CA VAL A 213 4.69 12.68 4.88
C VAL A 213 3.46 13.06 4.06
N ASP A 214 3.14 14.35 3.99
CA ASP A 214 1.95 14.88 3.29
C ASP A 214 0.63 14.14 3.63
N GLY A 215 0.46 13.76 4.90
CA GLY A 215 -0.72 13.02 5.38
C GLY A 215 -0.75 11.54 4.98
N ARG A 216 0.40 10.96 4.60
CA ARG A 216 0.58 9.55 4.23
C ARG A 216 1.55 8.89 5.20
N PHE A 217 1.31 7.62 5.52
CA PHE A 217 2.24 6.81 6.31
C PHE A 217 3.32 6.20 5.39
N VAL A 218 4.58 6.50 5.70
CA VAL A 218 5.76 6.07 4.96
C VAL A 218 6.64 5.22 5.87
N LYS A 219 7.12 4.10 5.33
CA LYS A 219 7.91 3.06 5.99
C LYS A 219 9.37 3.27 5.63
N ASP A 220 10.04 4.20 6.33
CA ASP A 220 11.43 4.54 6.04
C ASP A 220 12.38 3.42 6.51
N LEU A 221 12.88 2.65 5.56
CA LEU A 221 13.76 1.51 5.83
C LEU A 221 15.15 1.92 6.31
N SER A 222 15.57 3.17 6.07
CA SER A 222 16.93 3.64 6.36
C SER A 222 17.19 3.82 7.86
N GLU A 223 16.16 4.05 8.68
CA GLU A 223 16.28 4.25 10.12
C GLU A 223 16.25 2.95 10.93
N LEU A 224 15.91 1.82 10.30
CA LEU A 224 15.66 0.55 10.98
C LEU A 224 16.92 -0.27 11.31
N GLY A 225 18.11 0.26 11.02
CA GLY A 225 19.38 -0.40 11.36
C GLY A 225 19.63 -1.69 10.56
N ARG A 226 19.32 -1.67 9.25
CA ARG A 226 19.56 -2.75 8.29
C ARG A 226 20.24 -2.20 7.05
N ASP A 227 21.17 -2.96 6.46
CA ASP A 227 21.81 -2.58 5.19
C ASP A 227 20.79 -2.67 4.05
N LEU A 228 20.54 -1.55 3.37
CA LEU A 228 19.60 -1.47 2.24
C LEU A 228 20.00 -2.37 1.04
N LYS A 229 21.22 -2.88 0.95
CA LYS A 229 21.56 -3.95 -0.01
C LYS A 229 20.93 -5.30 0.33
N ARG A 230 20.51 -5.50 1.58
CA ARG A 230 20.16 -6.79 2.17
C ARG A 230 18.69 -6.83 2.63
N VAL A 231 17.90 -5.86 2.15
CA VAL A 231 16.54 -5.55 2.57
C VAL A 231 15.59 -5.58 1.37
N VAL A 232 14.40 -6.15 1.54
CA VAL A 232 13.24 -5.96 0.66
C VAL A 232 12.03 -5.54 1.49
N ILE A 233 11.14 -4.74 0.90
CA ILE A 233 9.77 -4.52 1.39
C ILE A 233 8.74 -5.07 0.40
N VAL A 234 7.72 -5.76 0.89
CA VAL A 234 6.56 -6.25 0.14
C VAL A 234 5.32 -5.54 0.67
N ASP A 235 4.61 -4.83 -0.21
CA ASP A 235 3.58 -3.85 0.14
C ASP A 235 2.75 -3.53 -1.10
N ASP A 236 1.43 -3.40 -0.97
CA ASP A 236 0.55 -3.06 -2.10
C ASP A 236 0.43 -1.54 -2.35
N ASN A 237 0.85 -0.71 -1.39
CA ASN A 237 0.69 0.74 -1.45
C ASN A 237 2.02 1.46 -1.78
N PRO A 238 2.15 2.07 -2.98
CA PRO A 238 3.40 2.73 -3.38
C PRO A 238 3.81 3.95 -2.56
N ASN A 239 2.93 4.47 -1.71
CA ASN A 239 3.30 5.52 -0.76
C ASN A 239 4.13 4.97 0.41
N SER A 240 3.88 3.71 0.82
CA SER A 240 4.55 3.08 1.96
C SER A 240 6.06 3.07 1.78
N TYR A 241 6.56 2.69 0.59
CA TYR A 241 7.98 2.54 0.30
C TYR A 241 8.57 3.67 -0.55
N MET A 242 7.92 4.84 -0.59
CA MET A 242 8.28 5.93 -1.51
C MET A 242 9.71 6.49 -1.33
N LEU A 243 10.33 6.27 -0.17
CA LEU A 243 11.72 6.66 0.12
C LEU A 243 12.76 5.62 -0.32
N GLN A 244 12.37 4.36 -0.52
CA GLN A 244 13.24 3.27 -0.97
C GLN A 244 12.58 2.39 -2.05
N PRO A 245 12.12 2.96 -3.19
CA PRO A 245 11.39 2.19 -4.21
C PRO A 245 12.22 1.06 -4.84
N CYS A 246 13.55 1.18 -4.89
CA CYS A 246 14.44 0.11 -5.38
C CYS A 246 14.49 -1.12 -4.46
N ASN A 247 14.01 -1.01 -3.23
CA ASN A 247 13.90 -2.12 -2.28
C ASN A 247 12.50 -2.76 -2.27
N ALA A 248 11.56 -2.23 -3.05
CA ALA A 248 10.16 -2.65 -2.99
C ALA A 248 9.83 -3.71 -4.05
N VAL A 249 9.10 -4.74 -3.62
CA VAL A 249 8.33 -5.61 -4.52
C VAL A 249 6.85 -5.23 -4.33
N PRO A 250 6.30 -4.31 -5.13
CA PRO A 250 4.85 -4.14 -5.24
C PRO A 250 4.13 -5.47 -5.46
N VAL A 251 3.03 -5.64 -4.75
CA VAL A 251 2.03 -6.70 -4.98
C VAL A 251 0.69 -6.07 -5.34
N ARG A 252 -0.21 -6.85 -5.95
CA ARG A 252 -1.61 -6.41 -6.04
C ARG A 252 -2.27 -6.42 -4.65
N PRO A 253 -3.11 -5.42 -4.31
CA PRO A 253 -3.97 -5.48 -3.14
C PRO A 253 -4.84 -6.73 -3.18
N PHE A 254 -4.80 -7.52 -2.10
CA PHE A 254 -5.67 -8.66 -1.88
C PHE A 254 -7.03 -8.19 -1.36
N VAL A 255 -8.07 -8.48 -2.14
CA VAL A 255 -9.47 -8.31 -1.76
C VAL A 255 -10.19 -9.55 -2.27
N ASP A 256 -10.61 -10.40 -1.35
CA ASP A 256 -11.45 -11.62 -1.49
C ASP A 256 -11.19 -12.66 -2.62
N ASP A 257 -10.17 -12.48 -3.46
CA ASP A 257 -9.78 -13.39 -4.53
C ASP A 257 -9.11 -14.68 -4.02
N LEU A 258 -9.89 -15.75 -3.88
CA LEU A 258 -9.40 -17.06 -3.45
C LEU A 258 -8.47 -17.75 -4.46
N GLU A 259 -8.40 -17.28 -5.71
CA GLU A 259 -7.48 -17.78 -6.73
C GLU A 259 -6.18 -16.97 -6.81
N ASP A 260 -6.00 -15.94 -5.96
CA ASP A 260 -4.78 -15.13 -5.89
C ASP A 260 -3.53 -16.00 -5.70
N ARG A 261 -2.51 -15.75 -6.53
CA ARG A 261 -1.22 -16.46 -6.50
C ARG A 261 -0.04 -15.55 -6.15
N GLU A 262 -0.25 -14.32 -5.70
CA GLU A 262 0.83 -13.34 -5.52
C GLU A 262 1.85 -13.83 -4.47
N LEU A 263 1.40 -14.39 -3.35
CA LEU A 263 2.32 -14.96 -2.36
C LEU A 263 3.10 -16.17 -2.90
N THR A 264 2.49 -17.00 -3.75
CA THR A 264 3.18 -18.10 -4.44
C THR A 264 4.26 -17.57 -5.39
N ASN A 265 3.96 -16.50 -6.14
CA ASN A 265 4.90 -15.83 -7.02
C ASN A 265 6.07 -15.21 -6.23
N LEU A 266 5.78 -14.61 -5.07
CA LEU A 266 6.81 -14.11 -4.16
C LEU A 266 7.71 -15.22 -3.61
N VAL A 267 7.21 -16.41 -3.26
CA VAL A 267 8.07 -17.53 -2.87
C VAL A 267 9.07 -17.86 -3.99
N SER A 268 8.63 -17.83 -5.25
CA SER A 268 9.51 -18.03 -6.42
C SER A 268 10.55 -16.91 -6.57
N PHE A 269 10.15 -15.65 -6.36
CA PHE A 269 11.08 -14.50 -6.29
C PHE A 269 12.15 -14.70 -5.20
N PHE A 270 11.76 -15.01 -3.96
CA PHE A 270 12.68 -15.17 -2.84
C PHE A 270 13.60 -16.39 -3.01
N LYS A 271 13.19 -17.44 -3.72
CA LYS A 271 14.09 -18.52 -4.17
C LYS A 271 15.09 -18.04 -5.24
N GLY A 272 14.65 -17.23 -6.19
CA GLY A 272 15.53 -16.67 -7.23
C GLY A 272 16.55 -15.64 -6.71
N SER A 273 16.22 -14.93 -5.63
CA SER A 273 17.03 -13.83 -5.06
C SER A 273 18.40 -14.24 -4.50
N ASP A 274 18.66 -15.54 -4.33
CA ASP A 274 19.95 -16.05 -3.84
C ASP A 274 21.11 -15.80 -4.79
N HIS A 275 20.82 -15.65 -6.09
CA HIS A 275 21.82 -15.44 -7.14
C HIS A 275 22.32 -13.98 -7.21
N PHE A 276 21.88 -13.11 -6.30
CA PHE A 276 22.22 -11.69 -6.26
C PHE A 276 22.77 -11.34 -4.88
N ASP A 277 23.90 -10.63 -4.82
CA ASP A 277 24.45 -10.11 -3.55
C ASP A 277 23.60 -8.97 -2.98
N ASP A 278 23.11 -8.10 -3.87
CA ASP A 278 22.22 -6.97 -3.56
C ASP A 278 20.77 -7.32 -3.91
N MET A 279 19.88 -7.27 -2.93
CA MET A 279 18.46 -7.56 -3.13
C MET A 279 17.80 -6.60 -4.13
N ARG A 280 18.33 -5.38 -4.31
CA ARG A 280 17.77 -4.40 -5.25
C ARG A 280 18.00 -4.82 -6.70
N ASP A 281 19.07 -5.56 -6.97
CA ASP A 281 19.31 -6.18 -8.28
C ASP A 281 18.37 -7.38 -8.51
N ALA A 282 18.08 -8.17 -7.47
CA ALA A 282 17.07 -9.23 -7.54
C ALA A 282 15.68 -8.66 -7.85
N VAL A 283 15.28 -7.59 -7.16
CA VAL A 283 14.02 -6.84 -7.39
C VAL A 283 13.94 -6.35 -8.84
N LYS A 284 14.99 -5.68 -9.32
CA LYS A 284 15.08 -5.18 -10.70
C LYS A 284 14.94 -6.31 -11.75
N HIS A 285 15.59 -7.44 -11.51
CA HIS A 285 15.53 -8.61 -12.39
C HIS A 285 14.16 -9.31 -12.36
N TYR A 286 13.45 -9.30 -11.23
CA TYR A 286 12.09 -9.83 -11.12
C TYR A 286 11.11 -9.09 -12.04
N PHE A 287 11.15 -7.75 -12.03
CA PHE A 287 10.31 -6.95 -12.93
C PHE A 287 10.67 -7.13 -14.40
N ALA A 288 11.98 -7.18 -14.72
CA ALA A 288 12.42 -7.43 -16.09
C ALA A 288 11.92 -8.79 -16.66
N ARG A 289 11.70 -9.81 -15.81
CA ARG A 289 11.06 -11.06 -16.24
C ARG A 289 9.55 -10.93 -16.41
N GLY A 290 8.87 -10.28 -15.47
CA GLY A 290 7.42 -10.05 -15.57
C GLY A 290 7.02 -9.30 -16.83
N ASP A 291 7.83 -8.33 -17.27
CA ASP A 291 7.63 -7.63 -18.54
C ASP A 291 7.81 -8.56 -19.76
N ILE A 292 8.81 -9.45 -19.74
CA ILE A 292 9.05 -10.43 -20.82
C ILE A 292 7.91 -11.45 -20.90
N ASP A 293 7.48 -12.00 -19.76
CA ASP A 293 6.41 -13.00 -19.70
C ASP A 293 5.07 -12.40 -20.21
N GLN A 294 4.78 -11.13 -19.86
CA GLN A 294 3.62 -10.42 -20.42
C GLN A 294 3.75 -10.19 -21.93
N LEU A 295 4.93 -9.77 -22.42
CA LEU A 295 5.17 -9.58 -23.85
C LEU A 295 4.97 -10.88 -24.65
N LEU A 296 5.48 -12.01 -24.15
CA LEU A 296 5.31 -13.32 -24.76
C LEU A 296 3.82 -13.71 -24.84
N VAL A 297 3.07 -13.58 -23.74
CA VAL A 297 1.62 -13.85 -23.71
C VAL A 297 0.85 -12.95 -24.69
N THR A 298 1.25 -11.69 -24.87
CA THR A 298 0.62 -10.80 -25.87
C THR A 298 1.03 -11.09 -27.32
N SER A 299 2.04 -11.94 -27.56
CA SER A 299 2.50 -12.31 -28.90
C SER A 299 1.90 -13.63 -29.44
N GLU A 300 1.16 -14.36 -28.59
CA GLU A 300 0.47 -15.62 -28.93
C GLU A 300 -1.06 -15.44 -29.15
N LEU A 301 -1.54 -14.19 -29.24
CA LEU A 301 -2.95 -13.79 -29.44
C LEU A 301 -3.14 -12.96 -30.73
#